data_AF-A0A107FBE3-F1
#
_entry.id   AF-A0A107FBE3-F1
#
_cell.length_a   1.000
_cell.length_b   1.000
_cell.length_c   1.000
_cell.angle_alpha   90.00
_cell.angle_beta   90.00
_cell.angle_gamma   90.00
#
_symmetry.space_group_name_H-M   'P 1'
#
loop_
_entity.id
_entity.type
_entity.pdbx_description
1 polymer ?
#
loop_
_entity_poly.entity_id
_entity_poly.type
_entity_poly.pdbx_seq_one_letter_code
_entity_poly.pdbx_strand_id
1 'polypeptide(L)' 'MYIIVDAMKRANSTSAAKVLAAMPATDYRGVIGETSFTPQGDLKHGAISVYSYQAGKKVLLDIVRM' A
#
# COMPACT_ATOMS: atom_id res chain seq x y z
N MET A 1 7.46 2.24 -3.61
CA MET A 1 8.24 2.05 -4.86
C MET A 1 8.05 0.65 -5.47
N TYR A 2 8.17 -0.43 -4.68
CA TYR A 2 8.09 -1.81 -5.20
C TYR A 2 6.82 -2.18 -5.96
N ILE A 3 5.65 -1.71 -5.52
CA ILE A 3 4.36 -1.97 -6.19
C ILE A 3 4.35 -1.46 -7.63
N ILE A 4 4.85 -0.23 -7.85
CA ILE A 4 4.91 0.36 -9.19
C ILE A 4 5.88 -0.41 -10.09
N VAL A 5 7.04 -0.80 -9.56
CA VAL A 5 8.03 -1.59 -10.30
C VAL A 5 7.46 -2.96 -10.66
N ASP A 6 6.75 -3.59 -9.75
CA ASP A 6 6.09 -4.87 -9.97
C ASP A 6 4.97 -4.76 -11.02
N ALA A 7 4.18 -3.69 -10.99
CA ALA A 7 3.21 -3.37 -12.03
C ALA A 7 3.86 -3.10 -13.40
N MET A 8 5.02 -2.43 -13.45
CA MET A 8 5.81 -2.27 -14.68
C MET A 8 6.24 -3.61 -15.26
N LYS A 9 6.66 -4.57 -14.41
CA LYS A 9 7.02 -5.93 -14.84
C LYS A 9 5.81 -6.65 -15.43
N ARG A 10 4.65 -6.63 -14.76
CA ARG A 10 3.40 -7.21 -15.27
C ARG A 10 2.97 -6.56 -16.59
N ALA A 11 3.11 -5.25 -16.71
CA ALA A 11 2.75 -4.48 -17.91
C ALA A 11 3.78 -4.61 -19.05
N ASN A 12 4.95 -5.20 -18.78
CA ASN A 12 6.12 -5.19 -19.66
C ASN A 12 6.40 -3.79 -20.26
N SER A 13 6.28 -2.76 -19.43
CA SER A 13 6.37 -1.37 -19.87
C SER A 13 6.56 -0.42 -18.71
N THR A 14 7.21 0.71 -18.99
CA THR A 14 7.30 1.87 -18.10
C THR A 14 6.34 2.99 -18.50
N SER A 15 5.52 2.80 -19.54
CA SER A 15 4.49 3.76 -19.95
C SER A 15 3.43 3.91 -18.86
N ALA A 16 3.17 5.15 -18.41
CA ALA A 16 2.26 5.44 -17.31
C ALA A 16 0.87 4.81 -17.50
N ALA A 17 0.29 4.90 -18.71
CA ALA A 17 -1.01 4.32 -19.01
C ALA A 17 -1.04 2.79 -18.89
N LYS A 18 0.02 2.11 -19.34
CA LYS A 18 0.14 0.66 -19.25
C LYS A 18 0.37 0.20 -17.80
N VAL A 19 1.18 0.93 -17.05
CA VAL A 19 1.39 0.66 -15.62
C VAL A 19 0.08 0.84 -14.86
N LEU A 20 -0.63 1.94 -15.09
CA LEU A 20 -1.93 2.21 -14.45
C LEU A 20 -2.94 1.09 -14.73
N ALA A 21 -3.04 0.60 -15.97
CA ALA A 21 -3.92 -0.51 -16.31
C ALA A 21 -3.57 -1.82 -15.57
N ALA A 22 -2.31 -2.02 -15.19
CA ALA A 22 -1.84 -3.19 -14.45
C ALA A 22 -1.92 -3.03 -12.91
N MET A 23 -2.15 -1.82 -12.40
CA MET A 23 -2.23 -1.53 -10.96
C MET A 23 -3.35 -2.28 -10.22
N PRO A 24 -4.58 -2.43 -10.76
CA PRO A 24 -5.67 -3.10 -10.04
C PRO A 24 -5.39 -4.57 -9.69
N ALA A 25 -4.49 -5.23 -10.43
CA ALA A 25 -4.06 -6.60 -10.17
C ALA A 25 -2.96 -6.71 -9.08
N THR A 26 -2.71 -5.64 -8.32
CA THR A 26 -1.71 -5.66 -7.26
C THR A 26 -2.17 -6.50 -6.08
N ASP A 27 -1.36 -7.51 -5.75
CA ASP A 27 -1.35 -8.24 -4.49
C ASP A 27 0.12 -8.31 -4.04
N TYR A 28 0.54 -7.31 -3.27
CA TYR A 28 1.94 -7.14 -2.87
C TYR A 28 2.09 -7.36 -1.37
N ARG A 29 2.89 -8.36 -0.98
CA ARG A 29 3.20 -8.67 0.43
C ARG A 29 4.53 -8.04 0.82
N GLY A 30 4.45 -6.89 1.48
CA GLY A 30 5.60 -6.13 1.98
C GLY A 30 5.89 -6.37 3.46
N VAL A 31 6.90 -5.66 3.97
CA VAL A 31 7.36 -5.79 5.37
C VAL A 31 6.27 -5.42 6.38
N ILE A 32 5.42 -4.45 6.05
CA ILE A 32 4.37 -3.94 6.93
C ILE A 32 2.99 -4.57 6.68
N GLY A 33 2.89 -5.52 5.73
CA GLY A 33 1.64 -6.20 5.39
C GLY A 33 1.38 -6.31 3.90
N GLU A 34 0.19 -6.84 3.57
CA GLU A 34 -0.32 -6.94 2.21
C GLU A 34 -0.88 -5.60 1.74
N THR A 35 -0.66 -5.27 0.46
CA THR A 35 -1.23 -4.10 -0.20
C THR A 35 -2.00 -4.55 -1.44
N SER A 36 -3.29 -4.23 -1.46
CA SER A 36 -4.22 -4.47 -2.57
C SER A 36 -5.24 -3.33 -2.65
N PHE A 37 -5.87 -3.16 -3.82
CA PHE A 37 -6.70 -1.98 -4.11
C PHE A 37 -8.17 -2.29 -4.38
N THR A 38 -9.07 -1.43 -3.92
CA THR A 38 -10.49 -1.43 -4.31
C THR A 38 -10.63 -1.09 -5.80
N PRO A 39 -11.80 -1.31 -6.42
CA PRO A 39 -12.02 -0.91 -7.82
C PRO A 39 -11.82 0.60 -8.07
N GLN A 40 -11.96 1.43 -7.04
CA GLN A 40 -11.77 2.88 -7.10
C GLN A 40 -10.29 3.29 -6.93
N GLY A 41 -9.42 2.35 -6.56
CA GLY A 41 -7.98 2.59 -6.36
C GLY A 41 -7.56 2.85 -4.92
N ASP A 42 -8.48 2.78 -3.95
CA ASP A 42 -8.17 2.90 -2.52
C ASP A 42 -7.57 1.61 -1.96
N LEU A 43 -6.93 1.66 -0.79
CA LEU A 43 -6.44 0.47 -0.12
C LEU A 43 -7.60 -0.39 0.39
N LYS A 44 -7.58 -1.70 0.11
CA LYS A 44 -8.58 -2.65 0.66
C LYS A 44 -8.44 -2.84 2.16
N HIS A 45 -7.21 -2.81 2.67
CA HIS A 45 -6.88 -3.14 4.06
C HIS A 45 -6.17 -1.95 4.72
N GLY A 46 -6.79 -0.77 4.61
CA GLY A 46 -6.28 0.43 5.27
C GLY A 46 -6.23 0.24 6.78
N ALA A 47 -5.13 0.70 7.40
CA ALA A 47 -5.00 0.74 8.84
C ALA A 47 -4.54 2.12 9.29
N ILE A 48 -5.17 2.64 10.34
CA ILE A 48 -4.82 3.91 10.97
C ILE A 48 -4.13 3.59 12.30
N SER A 49 -2.85 3.94 12.39
CA SER A 49 -2.08 3.78 13.62
C SER A 49 -2.17 5.05 14.46
N VAL A 50 -2.70 4.95 15.67
CA VAL A 50 -2.78 6.03 16.65
C VAL A 50 -1.55 5.97 17.56
N TYR A 51 -0.85 7.09 17.70
CA TYR A 51 0.36 7.18 18.52
C TYR A 51 0.21 8.27 19.58
N SER A 52 0.91 8.09 20.69
CA SER A 52 1.15 9.14 21.69
C SER A 52 2.65 9.26 21.97
N TYR A 53 3.04 10.28 22.72
CA TYR A 53 4.41 10.53 23.13
C TYR A 53 4.53 10.40 24.64
N GLN A 54 5.37 9.46 25.09
CA GLN A 54 5.71 9.27 26.49
C GLN A 54 7.21 9.49 26.66
N ALA A 55 7.60 10.43 27.55
CA ALA A 55 8.98 10.83 27.76
C ALA A 55 9.73 11.15 26.45
N GLY A 56 9.06 11.84 25.51
CA GLY A 56 9.62 12.21 24.20
C GLY A 56 9.72 11.08 23.18
N LYS A 57 9.30 9.85 23.51
CA LYS A 57 9.31 8.70 22.59
C LYS A 57 7.91 8.44 22.04
N LYS A 58 7.83 8.18 20.73
CA LYS A 58 6.60 7.77 20.04
C LYS A 58 6.22 6.34 20.47
N VAL A 59 5.02 6.17 21.01
CA VAL A 59 4.46 4.89 21.48
C VAL A 59 3.18 4.61 20.69
N LEU A 60 3.06 3.41 20.13
CA LEU A 60 1.83 2.95 19.47
C LEU A 60 0.76 2.73 20.53
N LEU A 61 -0.38 3.40 20.39
CA LEU A 61 -1.53 3.22 21.26
C LEU A 61 -2.51 2.21 20.68
N ASP A 62 -2.84 2.34 19.40
CA ASP A 62 -3.84 1.50 18.75
C ASP A 62 -3.66 1.45 17.23
N ILE A 63 -4.26 0.43 16.61
CA ILE A 63 -4.37 0.26 15.17
C ILE A 63 -5.86 0.04 14.83
N VAL A 64 -6.47 1.03 14.22
CA VAL A 64 -7.83 0.92 13.69
C VAL A 64 -7.76 0.33 12.27
N ARG A 65 -8.42 -0.80 12.05
CA ARG A 65 -8.50 -1.46 10.72
C ARG A 65 -9.84 -1.13 10.06
N MET A 66 -9.81 -0.84 8.77
CA MET A 66 -10.99 -0.58 7.93
C MET A 66 -11.40 -1.81 7.14
#